data_AF-A0A534MKF4-F1
#
_entry.id   AF-A0A534MKF4-F1
#
_cell.length_a   1.000
_cell.length_b   1.000
_cell.length_c   1.000
_cell.angle_alpha   90.00
_cell.angle_beta   90.00
_cell.angle_gamma   90.00
#
_symmetry.space_group_name_H-M   'P 1'
#
loop_
_entity.id
_entity.type
_entity.pdbx_description
1 polymer ?
#
loop_
_entity_poly.entity_id
_entity_poly.type
_entity_poly.pdbx_seq_one_letter_code
_entity_poly.pdbx_strand_id
1 'polypeptide(L)'
;MPELLAQRPKMRYIFTGGKGGVGKTVAAAGLAYHYAAQGERVLLASLNPVHSLSSLFGQSLSGGKVVQVQGAKGVHAVEVETTEVVERYRNSIRGRVK
;
A
#
# COMPACT_ATOMS: atom_id res chain seq x y z
N MET A 1 -1.48 -14.59 -14.51
CA MET A 1 -1.20 -13.20 -14.02
C MET A 1 0.04 -12.62 -14.68
N PRO A 2 1.17 -13.36 -14.81
CA PRO A 2 2.29 -12.92 -15.65
C PRO A 2 1.86 -12.50 -17.06
N GLU A 3 0.87 -13.19 -17.65
CA GLU A 3 0.35 -12.87 -18.98
C GLU A 3 -0.35 -11.50 -19.02
N LEU A 4 -1.16 -11.17 -18.00
CA LEU A 4 -1.86 -9.88 -17.90
C LEU A 4 -0.86 -8.72 -17.79
N LEU A 5 0.22 -8.95 -17.06
CA LEU A 5 1.27 -7.96 -16.79
C LEU A 5 2.18 -7.78 -18.02
N ALA A 6 2.54 -8.87 -18.69
CA ALA A 6 3.31 -8.86 -19.94
C ALA A 6 2.57 -8.10 -21.06
N GLN A 7 1.24 -8.23 -21.12
CA GLN A 7 0.41 -7.47 -22.06
C GLN A 7 0.28 -5.98 -21.70
N ARG A 8 0.71 -5.56 -20.50
CA ARG A 8 0.56 -4.19 -19.99
C ARG A 8 1.87 -3.68 -19.37
N PRO A 9 2.95 -3.54 -20.16
CA PRO A 9 4.28 -3.17 -19.66
C PRO A 9 4.36 -1.78 -19.02
N LYS A 10 3.35 -0.92 -19.23
CA LYS A 10 3.26 0.41 -18.63
C LYS A 10 2.40 0.45 -17.36
N MET A 11 1.88 -0.69 -16.89
CA MET A 11 1.00 -0.72 -15.72
C MET A 11 1.81 -0.47 -14.45
N ARG A 12 1.50 0.64 -13.75
CA ARG A 12 2.21 1.06 -12.54
C ARG A 12 1.43 0.88 -11.24
N TYR A 13 0.12 0.60 -11.35
CA TYR A 13 -0.77 0.51 -10.21
C TYR A 13 -1.55 -0.80 -10.26
N ILE A 14 -1.50 -1.55 -9.16
CA ILE A 14 -2.24 -2.80 -8.99
C ILE A 14 -3.00 -2.69 -7.67
N PHE A 15 -4.31 -2.88 -7.71
CA PHE A 15 -5.17 -2.84 -6.54
C PHE A 15 -5.65 -4.25 -6.23
N THR A 16 -5.51 -4.68 -4.97
CA THR A 16 -6.12 -5.92 -4.48
C THR A 16 -7.38 -5.58 -3.69
N GLY A 17 -8.52 -6.15 -4.11
CA GLY A 17 -9.84 -5.88 -3.55
C GLY A 17 -10.61 -7.15 -3.24
N GLY A 18 -11.71 -7.04 -2.47
CA GLY A 18 -12.53 -8.19 -2.04
C GLY A 18 -12.98 -8.15 -0.57
N LYS A 19 -13.82 -9.12 -0.20
CA LYS A 19 -14.42 -9.25 1.16
C LYS A 19 -13.38 -9.42 2.27
N GLY A 20 -13.77 -9.26 3.53
CA GLY A 20 -12.88 -9.54 4.68
C GLY A 20 -12.35 -10.97 4.65
N GLY A 21 -11.09 -11.18 5.05
CA GLY A 21 -10.51 -12.53 5.17
C GLY A 21 -10.05 -13.21 3.88
N VAL A 22 -10.32 -12.68 2.68
CA VAL A 22 -9.96 -13.35 1.40
C VAL A 22 -8.46 -13.28 1.02
N GLY A 23 -7.59 -12.80 1.91
CA GLY A 23 -6.14 -12.77 1.67
C GLY A 23 -5.60 -11.58 0.86
N LYS A 24 -6.33 -10.47 0.74
CA LYS A 24 -5.92 -9.29 -0.06
C LYS A 24 -4.52 -8.75 0.27
N THR A 25 -4.22 -8.63 1.56
CA THR A 25 -2.95 -8.10 2.05
C THR A 25 -1.79 -9.03 1.67
N VAL A 26 -1.99 -10.34 1.81
CA VAL A 26 -1.02 -11.36 1.41
C VAL A 26 -0.80 -11.35 -0.10
N ALA A 27 -1.87 -11.26 -0.89
CA ALA A 27 -1.77 -11.18 -2.34
C ALA A 27 -1.00 -9.92 -2.80
N ALA A 28 -1.26 -8.77 -2.18
CA ALA A 28 -0.55 -7.53 -2.48
C ALA A 28 0.94 -7.62 -2.11
N ALA A 29 1.26 -8.21 -0.96
CA ALA A 29 2.65 -8.46 -0.58
C ALA A 29 3.34 -9.42 -1.56
N GLY A 30 2.71 -10.54 -1.92
CA GLY A 30 3.27 -11.48 -2.89
C GLY A 30 3.59 -10.84 -4.24
N LEU A 31 2.70 -9.96 -4.73
CA LEU A 31 2.96 -9.16 -5.93
C LEU A 31 4.15 -8.22 -5.74
N ALA A 32 4.25 -7.54 -4.59
CA ALA A 32 5.35 -6.62 -4.32
C ALA A 32 6.71 -7.33 -4.29
N TYR A 33 6.79 -8.50 -3.65
CA TYR A 33 8.01 -9.33 -3.65
C TYR A 33 8.36 -9.83 -5.04
N HIS A 34 7.37 -10.29 -5.82
CA HIS A 34 7.59 -10.77 -7.18
C HIS A 34 8.27 -9.72 -8.06
N TYR A 35 7.76 -8.48 -8.05
CA TYR A 35 8.35 -7.40 -8.84
C TYR A 35 9.68 -6.90 -8.28
N ALA A 36 9.81 -6.80 -6.96
CA ALA A 36 11.09 -6.44 -6.35
C ALA A 36 12.20 -7.45 -6.67
N ALA A 37 11.87 -8.75 -6.73
CA ALA A 37 12.80 -9.80 -7.16
C ALA A 37 13.23 -9.66 -8.62
N GLN A 38 12.44 -8.99 -9.46
CA GLN A 38 12.80 -8.65 -10.85
C GLN A 38 13.58 -7.33 -10.97
N GLY A 39 13.92 -6.70 -9.85
CA GLY A 39 14.69 -5.45 -9.81
C GLY A 39 13.83 -4.17 -9.81
N GLU A 40 12.51 -4.31 -9.80
CA GLU A 40 11.61 -3.15 -9.75
C GLU A 40 11.58 -2.51 -8.35
N ARG A 41 11.34 -1.21 -8.31
CA ARG A 41 11.08 -0.49 -7.05
C ARG A 41 9.59 -0.44 -6.81
N VAL A 42 9.14 -1.07 -5.74
CA VAL A 42 7.71 -1.23 -5.44
C VAL A 42 7.33 -0.46 -4.19
N LEU A 43 6.19 0.24 -4.26
CA LEU A 43 5.49 0.80 -3.11
C LEU A 43 4.22 0.00 -2.84
N LEU A 44 4.14 -0.60 -1.66
CA LEU A 44 2.98 -1.33 -1.15
C LEU A 44 2.20 -0.43 -0.17
N ALA A 45 1.04 0.06 -0.58
CA ALA A 45 0.20 0.91 0.25
C ALA A 45 -1.03 0.16 0.76
N SER A 46 -1.29 0.22 2.07
CA SER A 46 -2.57 -0.21 2.65
C SER A 46 -3.44 1.00 2.94
N LEU A 47 -4.65 1.00 2.36
CA LEU A 47 -5.72 1.96 2.66
C LEU A 47 -6.70 1.43 3.72
N ASN A 48 -6.43 0.25 4.29
CA ASN A 48 -7.29 -0.37 5.28
C ASN A 48 -7.05 0.28 6.66
N PRO A 49 -8.10 0.66 7.41
CA PRO A 49 -7.94 1.19 8.77
C PRO A 49 -7.30 0.20 9.76
N VAL A 50 -7.32 -1.09 9.46
CA VAL A 50 -6.61 -2.11 10.25
C VAL A 50 -5.16 -2.19 9.79
N HIS A 51 -4.21 -2.07 10.72
CA HIS A 51 -2.74 -2.13 10.54
C HIS A 51 -2.22 -3.50 10.02
N SER A 52 -2.77 -3.94 8.89
CA SER A 52 -2.59 -5.29 8.34
C SER A 52 -1.23 -5.52 7.70
N LEU A 53 -0.54 -4.48 7.22
CA LEU A 53 0.84 -4.63 6.72
C LEU A 53 1.81 -4.71 7.90
N SER A 54 1.59 -3.90 8.94
CA SER A 54 2.42 -3.95 10.14
C SER A 54 2.38 -5.34 10.78
N SER A 55 1.18 -5.93 10.88
CA SER A 55 1.03 -7.32 11.34
C SER A 55 1.64 -8.34 10.39
N LEU A 56 1.49 -8.18 9.07
CA LEU A 56 2.02 -9.12 8.08
C LEU A 56 3.55 -9.20 8.13
N PHE A 57 4.21 -8.06 8.27
CA PHE A 57 5.67 -7.98 8.24
C PHE A 57 6.32 -8.04 9.62
N GLY A 58 5.55 -8.01 10.71
CA GLY A 58 6.11 -7.93 12.06
C GLY A 58 6.94 -6.65 12.28
N GLN A 59 6.66 -5.61 11.50
CA GLN A 59 7.40 -4.35 11.46
C GLN A 59 6.40 -3.20 11.55
N SER A 60 6.68 -2.18 12.36
CA SER A 60 5.81 -1.00 12.40
C SER A 60 5.89 -0.23 11.09
N LEU A 61 4.75 -0.12 10.39
CA LEU A 61 4.57 0.66 9.15
C LEU A 61 3.50 1.75 9.33
N SER A 62 3.12 2.02 10.58
CA SER A 62 2.17 3.06 10.97
C SER A 62 2.79 4.46 10.91
N GLY A 63 1.97 5.49 11.07
CA GLY A 63 2.37 6.89 11.05
C GLY A 63 2.42 7.52 9.66
N GLY A 64 1.82 6.88 8.65
CA GLY A 64 1.70 7.45 7.30
C GLY A 64 3.02 7.63 6.54
N LYS A 65 4.12 7.03 7.02
CA LYS A 65 5.44 7.16 6.42
C LYS A 65 5.76 5.97 5.53
N VAL A 66 6.43 6.23 4.42
CA VAL A 66 6.99 5.18 3.56
C VAL A 66 8.24 4.62 4.22
N VAL A 67 8.24 3.32 4.51
CA VAL A 67 9.35 2.62 5.17
C VAL A 67 9.76 1.41 4.32
N GLN A 68 11.07 1.15 4.22
CA GLN A 68 11.54 -0.07 3.58
C GLN A 68 11.15 -1.30 4.39
N VAL A 69 10.63 -2.33 3.73
CA VAL A 69 10.25 -3.60 4.38
C VAL A 69 11.52 -4.41 4.70
N GLN A 70 11.64 -4.85 5.94
CA GLN A 70 12.76 -5.69 6.38
C GLN A 70 12.75 -7.02 5.62
N GLY A 71 13.94 -7.45 5.16
CA GLY A 71 14.08 -8.68 4.37
C GLY A 71 13.57 -8.58 2.92
N ALA A 72 13.09 -7.43 2.46
CA ALA A 72 12.59 -7.24 1.09
C ALA A 72 13.24 -6.03 0.41
N LYS A 73 14.43 -6.25 -0.18
CA LYS A 73 15.11 -5.20 -0.95
C LYS A 73 14.22 -4.76 -2.12
N GLY A 74 14.01 -3.46 -2.27
CA GLY A 74 13.17 -2.89 -3.34
C GLY A 74 11.69 -2.74 -2.99
N VAL A 75 11.24 -3.26 -1.86
CA VAL A 75 9.87 -3.06 -1.36
C VAL A 75 9.84 -1.98 -0.28
N HIS A 76 9.06 -0.95 -0.52
CA HIS A 76 8.68 0.03 0.49
C HIS A 76 7.20 -0.12 0.79
N ALA A 77 6.80 0.13 2.02
CA ALA A 77 5.41 0.03 2.44
C ALA A 77 4.97 1.25 3.24
N VAL A 78 3.67 1.52 3.18
CA VAL A 78 3.01 2.57 3.98
C VAL A 78 1.61 2.12 4.36
N GLU A 79 1.25 2.33 5.62
CA GLU A 79 -0.14 2.30 6.06
C GLU A 79 -0.68 3.73 6.04
N VAL A 80 -1.67 3.97 5.20
CA VAL A 80 -2.22 5.31 4.99
C VAL A 80 -3.17 5.63 6.13
N GLU A 81 -2.79 6.63 6.93
CA GLU A 81 -3.65 7.15 7.98
C GLU A 81 -4.61 8.18 7.38
N THR A 82 -5.90 7.85 7.40
CA THR A 82 -6.95 8.68 6.78
C THR A 82 -7.41 9.81 7.69
N THR A 83 -7.13 9.75 8.99
CA THR A 83 -7.52 10.75 10.00
C THR A 83 -6.91 12.12 9.70
N GLU A 84 -5.60 12.20 9.46
CA GLU A 84 -4.92 13.48 9.15
C GLU A 84 -5.39 14.09 7.82
N VAL A 85 -5.63 13.26 6.80
CA VAL A 85 -6.07 13.73 5.47
C VAL A 85 -7.50 14.28 5.55
N VAL A 86 -8.38 13.58 6.26
CA VAL A 86 -9.77 14.02 6.46
C VAL A 86 -9.83 15.29 7.31
N GLU A 87 -9.00 15.42 8.35
CA GLU A 87 -8.91 16.66 9.14
C GLU A 87 -8.40 17.84 8.32
N ARG A 88 -7.33 17.67 7.53
CA ARG A 88 -6.88 18.72 6.58
C ARG A 88 -8.00 19.13 5.63
N TYR A 89 -8.72 18.17 5.08
CA TYR A 89 -9.82 18.47 4.15
C TYR A 89 -10.95 19.23 4.86
N ARG A 90 -11.36 18.79 6.05
CA ARG A 90 -12.37 19.48 6.88
C ARG A 90 -11.96 20.91 7.23
N ASN A 91 -10.70 21.13 7.61
CA ASN A 91 -10.16 22.45 7.93
C ASN A 91 -10.13 23.36 6.69
N SER A 92 -9.78 22.81 5.51
CA SER A 92 -9.77 23.57 4.26
C SER A 92 -11.17 24.01 3.79
N ILE A 93 -12.20 23.20 4.05
CA ILE A 93 -13.60 23.56 3.75
C ILE A 93 -14.09 24.62 4.73
N ARG A 94 -13.84 24.46 6.05
CA ARG A 94 -14.23 25.44 7.06
C ARG A 94 -13.64 26.84 6.81
N GLY A 95 -12.44 26.92 6.24
CA GLY A 95 -11.81 28.18 5.86
C GLY A 95 -12.42 28.87 4.63
N ARG A 96 -13.19 28.15 3.80
CA ARG A 96 -13.85 28.68 2.58
C ARG A 96 -15.32 29.04 2.77
N VAL A 97 -15.94 28.62 3.88
CA VAL A 97 -17.34 28.90 4.22
C VAL A 97 -17.42 30.04 5.25
N LYS A 98 -16.55 31.04 5.11
CA LYS A 98 -16.62 32.31 5.86
C LYS A 98 -16.75 33.47 4.91
#